data_AF-A0A383DZJ3-F1
#
_entry.id   AF-A0A383DZJ3-F1
#
_cell.length_a   1.000
_cell.length_b   1.000
_cell.length_c   1.000
_cell.angle_alpha   90.00
_cell.angle_beta   90.00
_cell.angle_gamma   90.00
#
_symmetry.space_group_name_H-M   'P 1'
#
loop_
_entity.id
_entity.type
_entity.pdbx_description
1 polymer ?
#
loop_
_entity_poly.entity_id
_entity_poly.type
_entity_poly.pdbx_seq_one_letter_code
_entity_poly.pdbx_strand_id
1 'polypeptide(L)' 'MSDTKHCRVLIVGSGPAGYSAAVYAARANLNPVMVSGFEQGG' A
#
# COMPACT_ATOMS: atom_id res chain seq x y z
N MET A 1 2.40 12.23 -20.29
CA MET A 1 2.72 12.95 -19.03
C MET A 1 2.49 11.96 -17.90
N SER A 2 3.47 11.74 -17.04
CA SER A 2 3.32 10.86 -15.87
C SER A 2 2.62 11.64 -14.75
N ASP A 3 1.39 11.23 -14.40
CA ASP A 3 0.67 11.81 -13.26
C ASP A 3 1.39 11.47 -11.95
N THR A 4 1.84 12.51 -11.23
CA THR A 4 2.48 12.35 -9.93
C THR A 4 1.41 12.21 -8.87
N LYS A 5 1.31 11.04 -8.23
CA LYS A 5 0.36 10.78 -7.16
C LYS A 5 1.03 10.96 -5.79
N HIS A 6 0.71 12.06 -5.11
CA HIS A 6 1.12 12.25 -3.72
C HIS A 6 0.32 11.30 -2.81
N CYS A 7 1.01 10.56 -1.94
CA CYS A 7 0.39 9.72 -0.91
C CYS A 7 1.17 9.85 0.41
N ARG A 8 0.45 9.81 1.54
CA ARG A 8 1.07 9.91 2.88
C ARG A 8 1.84 8.64 3.27
N VAL A 9 1.33 7.50 2.82
CA VAL A 9 1.91 6.19 3.04
C VAL A 9 1.81 5.41 1.74
N LEU A 10 2.95 4.95 1.23
CA LEU A 10 3.06 4.06 0.09
C LEU A 10 3.60 2.71 0.56
N ILE A 11 2.89 1.63 0.25
CA ILE A 11 3.27 0.27 0.60
C ILE A 11 3.57 -0.48 -0.69
N VAL A 12 4.77 -1.05 -0.79
CA VAL A 12 5.20 -1.84 -1.95
C VAL A 12 5.32 -3.30 -1.53
N GLY A 13 4.48 -4.15 -2.13
CA GLY A 13 4.42 -5.58 -1.87
C GLY A 13 3.06 -6.04 -1.32
N SER A 14 2.60 -7.18 -1.82
CA SER A 14 1.32 -7.84 -1.50
C SER A 14 1.46 -9.05 -0.60
N GLY A 15 2.59 -9.21 0.08
CA GLY A 15 2.77 -10.26 1.08
C GLY A 15 2.01 -9.97 2.39
N PRO A 16 2.06 -10.90 3.36
CA PRO A 16 1.45 -10.72 4.68
C PRO A 16 1.91 -9.45 5.38
N ALA A 17 3.19 -9.10 5.26
CA ALA A 17 3.75 -7.88 5.82
C ALA A 17 3.13 -6.61 5.21
N GLY A 18 2.93 -6.58 3.88
CA GLY A 18 2.32 -5.46 3.17
C GLY A 18 0.86 -5.26 3.55
N TYR A 19 0.09 -6.36 3.61
CA TYR A 19 -1.31 -6.30 4.05
C TYR A 19 -1.44 -5.89 5.51
N SER A 20 -0.61 -6.42 6.40
CA SER A 20 -0.61 -5.99 7.80
C SER A 20 -0.33 -4.50 7.92
N ALA A 21 0.71 -3.99 7.24
CA ALA A 21 1.02 -2.57 7.21
C ALA A 21 -0.14 -1.72 6.67
N ALA A 22 -0.81 -2.18 5.60
CA ALA A 22 -1.94 -1.47 4.99
C ALA A 22 -3.14 -1.39 5.94
N VAL A 23 -3.45 -2.47 6.66
CA VAL A 23 -4.54 -2.50 7.64
C VAL A 23 -4.29 -1.51 8.77
N TYR A 24 -3.08 -1.48 9.34
CA TYR A 24 -2.77 -0.54 10.42
C TYR A 24 -2.71 0.92 9.94
N ALA A 25 -2.16 1.17 8.75
CA ALA A 25 -2.16 2.51 8.16
C ALA A 25 -3.58 3.00 7.83
N ALA A 26 -4.47 2.13 7.36
CA ALA A 26 -5.86 2.46 7.12
C ALA A 26 -6.60 2.75 8.45
N ARG A 27 -6.37 1.95 9.50
CA ARG A 27 -6.92 2.19 10.84
C ARG A 27 -6.45 3.52 11.45
N ALA A 28 -5.23 3.94 11.14
CA ALA A 28 -4.70 5.25 11.52
C ALA A 28 -5.23 6.41 10.64
N ASN A 29 -6.23 6.16 9.79
CA ASN A 29 -6.85 7.13 8.88
C ASN A 29 -5.83 7.78 7.91
N LEU A 30 -4.79 7.04 7.51
CA LEU A 30 -3.71 7.53 6.65
C LEU A 30 -4.00 7.40 5.15
N ASN A 31 -5.07 6.68 4.77
CA ASN A 31 -5.43 6.39 3.38
C ASN A 31 -4.21 5.85 2.58
N PRO A 32 -3.64 4.69 2.99
CA PRO A 32 -2.44 4.15 2.36
C PRO A 32 -2.70 3.75 0.90
N VAL A 33 -1.68 3.92 0.07
CA VAL A 33 -1.67 3.40 -1.31
C VAL A 33 -0.80 2.16 -1.35
N MET A 34 -1.32 1.08 -1.95
CA MET A 34 -0.63 -0.19 -2.04
C MET A 34 -0.29 -0.50 -3.50
N VAL A 35 0.94 -0.93 -3.73
CA VAL A 35 1.43 -1.39 -5.04
C VAL A 35 1.75 -2.87 -4.90
N SER A 36 0.96 -3.69 -5.58
CA SER A 36 1.11 -5.14 -5.64
C SER A 36 1.80 -5.56 -6.94
N GLY A 37 2.50 -6.69 -6.90
CA GLY A 37 2.84 -7.43 -8.12
C GLY A 37 1.62 -8.12 -8.73
N PHE A 38 1.85 -8.99 -9.71
CA PHE A 38 0.78 -9.74 -10.38
C PHE A 38 0.04 -10.70 -9.44
N GLU A 39 0.73 -11.28 -8.47
CA GLU A 39 0.13 -12.19 -7.49
C GLU A 39 -0.05 -11.52 -6.12
N GLN A 40 -1.14 -11.92 -5.45
CA GLN A 40 -1.44 -11.51 -4.07
C GLN A 40 -0.93 -12.58 -3.11
N GLY A 41 -0.36 -12.16 -1.99
CA GLY A 41 0.20 -13.07 -0.98
C GLY A 41 1.72 -13.12 -0.96
N GLY A 42 2.38 -12.50 -1.95
CA GLY A 42 3.83 -12.56 -2.14
C GLY A 42 4.25 -13.72 -3.03
#